data_AF-A0ABD0NBW6-F1
#
_entry.id   AF-A0ABD0NBW6-F1
#
_cell.length_a   1.000
_cell.length_b   1.000
_cell.length_c   1.000
_cell.angle_alpha   90.00
_cell.angle_beta   90.00
_cell.angle_gamma   90.00
#
_symmetry.space_group_name_H-M   'P 1'
#
loop_
_entity.id
_entity.type
_entity.pdbx_description
1 polymer ?
#
loop_
_entity_poly.entity_id
_entity_poly.type
_entity_poly.pdbx_seq_one_letter_code
_entity_poly.pdbx_strand_id
1 'polypeptide(L)' 'GKPKPVISWTKDGQPLDTKKVNIRNSDKDSILFIRKSERDDSGNYEMTVKVDSFEDKASLVIQIV' A
#
# COMPACT_ATOMS: atom_id res chain seq x y z
N GLY A 1 -16.99 -8.28 9.17
CA GLY A 1 -17.15 -9.49 9.98
C GLY A 1 -15.83 -9.81 10.64
N LYS A 2 -15.78 -10.72 11.61
CA LYS A 2 -14.51 -11.30 12.07
C LYS A 2 -14.10 -12.38 11.05
N PRO A 3 -12.81 -12.47 10.70
CA PRO A 3 -11.69 -11.67 11.19
C PRO A 3 -11.59 -10.31 10.53
N LYS A 4 -10.90 -9.38 11.20
CA LYS A 4 -10.59 -8.07 10.62
C LYS A 4 -9.61 -8.26 9.46
N PRO A 5 -9.82 -7.59 8.31
CA PRO A 5 -8.85 -7.59 7.24
C PRO A 5 -7.53 -6.98 7.72
N VAL A 6 -6.43 -7.58 7.29
CA VAL A 6 -5.09 -7.02 7.43
C VAL A 6 -4.69 -6.44 6.08
N ILE A 7 -4.30 -5.17 6.07
CA ILE A 7 -3.87 -4.47 4.87
C ILE A 7 -2.36 -4.26 4.92
N SER A 8 -1.65 -4.64 3.87
CA SER A 8 -0.23 -4.37 3.68
C SER A 8 0.02 -3.72 2.34
N TRP A 9 1.13 -2.98 2.26
CA TRP A 9 1.56 -2.31 1.04
C TRP A 9 3.02 -2.62 0.75
N THR A 10 3.32 -2.77 -0.53
CA THR A 10 4.70 -2.90 -1.03
C THR A 10 4.93 -1.94 -2.19
N LYS A 11 6.20 -1.61 -2.43
CA LYS A 11 6.69 -0.96 -3.64
C LYS A 11 7.75 -1.86 -4.25
N ASP A 12 7.57 -2.26 -5.51
CA ASP A 12 8.48 -3.12 -6.25
C ASP A 12 8.77 -4.45 -5.51
N GLY A 13 7.74 -4.99 -4.84
CA GLY A 13 7.82 -6.20 -4.02
C GLY A 13 8.52 -6.03 -2.66
N GLN A 14 8.97 -4.83 -2.32
CA GLN A 14 9.62 -4.51 -1.06
C GLN A 14 8.67 -3.76 -0.10
N PRO A 15 8.83 -3.89 1.23
CA PRO A 15 8.09 -3.08 2.18
C PRO A 15 8.31 -1.58 1.94
N LEU A 16 7.26 -0.78 2.13
CA LEU A 16 7.37 0.68 2.01
C LEU A 16 8.28 1.28 3.07
N ASP A 17 9.06 2.30 2.68
CA ASP A 17 9.81 3.13 3.63
C ASP A 17 8.85 4.07 4.38
N THR A 18 8.59 3.74 5.64
CA THR A 18 7.67 4.51 6.51
C THR A 18 8.18 5.91 6.84
N LYS A 19 9.44 6.25 6.54
CA LYS A 19 9.96 7.62 6.69
C LYS A 19 9.53 8.51 5.52
N LYS A 20 9.33 7.94 4.33
CA LYS A 20 8.89 8.65 3.11
C LYS A 20 7.37 8.58 2.93
N VAL A 21 6.78 7.44 3.26
CA VAL A 21 5.38 7.12 2.99
C VAL A 21 4.61 6.93 4.29
N ASN A 22 3.44 7.57 4.39
CA ASN A 22 2.51 7.35 5.50
C ASN A 22 1.33 6.51 5.00
N ILE A 23 0.91 5.53 5.79
CA ILE A 23 -0.23 4.66 5.48
C ILE A 23 -1.28 4.87 6.55
N ARG A 24 -2.53 5.08 6.12
CA ARG A 24 -3.69 5.13 7.01
C ARG A 24 -4.71 4.10 6.56
N ASN A 25 -5.05 3.19 7.46
CA ASN A 25 -6.08 2.17 7.23
C ASN A 25 -7.30 2.49 8.08
N SER A 26 -8.48 2.34 7.52
CA SER A 26 -9.75 2.28 8.22
C SER A 26 -10.47 0.97 7.90
N ASP A 27 -11.68 0.79 8.43
CA ASP A 27 -12.50 -0.39 8.13
C ASP A 27 -12.94 -0.48 6.67
N LYS A 28 -12.87 0.64 5.91
CA LYS A 28 -13.39 0.73 4.54
C LYS A 28 -12.40 1.28 3.52
N ASP A 29 -11.31 1.89 3.95
CA ASP A 29 -10.32 2.48 3.07
C ASP A 29 -8.90 2.22 3.55
N SER A 30 -7.97 2.31 2.60
CA SER A 30 -6.54 2.35 2.86
C SER A 30 -5.94 3.45 2.01
N ILE A 31 -5.19 4.34 2.64
CA ILE A 31 -4.64 5.54 2.02
C ILE A 31 -3.12 5.49 2.15
N LEU A 32 -2.44 5.53 1.01
CA LEU A 32 -1.00 5.75 0.92
C LEU A 32 -0.75 7.22 0.62
N PHE A 33 0.08 7.88 1.44
CA PHE A 33 0.38 9.30 1.33
C PHE A 33 1.88 9.57 1.25
N ILE A 34 2.31 10.19 0.15
CA ILE A 34 3.68 10.65 -0.09
C ILE A 34 3.67 12.18 0.04
N ARG A 35 4.35 12.71 1.07
CA ARG A 35 4.33 14.16 1.39
C ARG A 35 4.97 15.02 0.31
N LYS A 36 6.08 14.53 -0.25
CA LYS A 36 6.87 15.19 -1.27
C LYS A 36 7.31 14.14 -2.26
N SER A 37 6.75 14.19 -3.45
CA SER A 37 7.07 13.22 -4.51
C SER A 37 8.43 13.53 -5.13
N GLU A 38 9.27 12.51 -5.22
CA GLU A 38 10.58 12.51 -5.84
C GLU A 38 10.65 11.41 -6.90
N ARG A 39 11.66 11.42 -7.79
CA ARG A 39 11.75 10.41 -8.86
C ARG A 39 11.79 8.98 -8.32
N ASP A 40 12.42 8.80 -7.16
CA ASP A 40 12.50 7.54 -6.43
C ASP A 40 11.16 7.06 -5.87
N ASP A 41 10.09 7.87 -5.90
CA ASP A 41 8.75 7.39 -5.55
C ASP A 41 8.05 6.67 -6.71
N SER A 42 8.63 6.71 -7.92
CA SER A 42 8.13 5.93 -9.05
C SER A 42 8.33 4.43 -8.79
N GLY A 43 7.35 3.62 -9.18
CA GLY A 43 7.40 2.17 -9.00
C GLY A 43 6.03 1.50 -9.07
N ASN A 44 6.03 0.17 -8.93
CA ASN A 44 4.82 -0.63 -8.84
C ASN A 44 4.44 -0.83 -7.37
N TYR A 45 3.31 -0.26 -6.97
CA TYR A 45 2.76 -0.38 -5.63
C TYR A 45 1.70 -1.48 -5.62
N GLU A 46 1.75 -2.35 -4.62
CA GLU A 46 0.73 -3.39 -4.42
C GLU A 46 0.14 -3.27 -3.02
N MET A 47 -1.19 -3.13 -2.95
CA MET A 47 -1.97 -3.30 -1.74
C MET A 47 -2.45 -4.75 -1.66
N THR A 48 -2.20 -5.40 -0.54
CA THR A 48 -2.75 -6.74 -0.24
C THR A 48 -3.72 -6.65 0.91
N VAL A 49 -4.91 -7.24 0.74
CA VAL A 49 -5.93 -7.38 1.78
C VAL A 49 -6.07 -8.85 2.12
N LYS A 50 -5.83 -9.21 3.38
CA LYS A 50 -5.89 -10.59 3.86
C LYS A 50 -6.95 -10.77 4.93
N VAL A 51 -7.82 -11.78 4.75
CA VAL A 51 -8.86 -12.20 5.71
C VAL A 51 -8.79 -13.72 5.85
N ASP A 52 -8.33 -14.23 7.01
CA ASP A 52 -8.02 -15.66 7.21
C ASP A 52 -7.11 -16.23 6.12
N SER A 53 -7.65 -17.14 5.30
CA SER A 53 -7.01 -17.80 4.17
C SER A 53 -7.27 -17.11 2.83
N PHE A 54 -8.12 -16.07 2.80
CA PHE A 54 -8.41 -15.30 1.60
C PHE A 54 -7.47 -14.11 1.48
N GLU A 55 -7.00 -13.87 0.26
CA GLU A 55 -6.14 -12.76 -0.10
C GLU A 55 -6.67 -12.13 -1.39
N ASP A 56 -6.73 -10.81 -1.41
CA ASP A 56 -7.01 -10.02 -2.61
C ASP A 56 -5.95 -8.92 -2.77
N LYS A 57 -5.70 -8.50 -4.01
CA LYS A 57 -4.61 -7.59 -4.35
C LYS A 57 -5.04 -6.52 -5.34
N ALA A 58 -4.53 -5.31 -5.13
CA ALA A 58 -4.67 -4.20 -6.06
C ALA A 58 -3.29 -3.61 -6.37
N SER A 59 -2.96 -3.46 -7.65
CA SER A 59 -1.68 -2.91 -8.11
C SER A 59 -1.86 -1.53 -8.74
N LEU A 60 -0.88 -0.66 -8.51
CA LEU A 60 -0.85 0.74 -8.97
C LEU A 60 0.56 1.06 -9.48
N VAL A 61 0.68 1.54 -10.71
CA VAL A 61 1.95 2.03 -11.24
C VAL A 61 2.00 3.55 -11.08
N ILE A 62 2.98 4.04 -10.33
CA ILE A 62 3.22 5.48 -10.14
C ILE A 62 4.47 5.87 -10.93
N GLN A 63 4.36 6.93 -11.73
CA GLN A 63 5.48 7.54 -12.44
C GLN A 63 5.53 9.04 -12.14
N ILE A 64 6.64 9.49 -11.54
CA ILE A 64 6.93 10.91 -11.35
C ILE A 64 7.79 11.38 -12.54
N VAL A 65 7.37 12.45 -13.23
CA VAL A 65 8.01 12.99 -14.45
C VAL A 65 8.81 14.26 -14.19
#